data_AF-A0A0D6QS84-F1
#
_entry.id   AF-A0A0D6QS84-F1
#
_cell.length_a   1.000
_cell.length_b   1.000
_cell.length_c   1.000
_cell.angle_alpha   90.00
_cell.angle_beta   90.00
_cell.angle_gamma   90.00
#
_symmetry.space_group_name_H-M   'P 1'
#
loop_
_entity.id
_entity.type
_entity.pdbx_description
1 polymer ?
#
loop_
_entity_poly.entity_id
_entity_poly.type
_entity_poly.pdbx_seq_one_letter_code
_entity_poly.pdbx_strand_id
1 'polypeptide(L)'
;MNLQPSEAEAGFDIRVSPGTDAESFERRIAEEWAPASRNMTFQFKQKEPIRNKLGLPLMTIANPSNPWWTLLEGAILRAGGKLQKPEIFPAATDARFVRGHGIPAFGFSPMANTPILLHDHNEFLNEAEYLKGIKVYEAIIESYASYMEAVEDRDSLSEL
;
A
#
# COMPACT_ATOMS: atom_id res chain seq x y z
N MET A 1 -42.00 15.57 -24.05
CA MET A 1 -41.38 14.26 -24.34
C MET A 1 -41.06 13.65 -22.99
N ASN A 2 -41.82 12.64 -22.54
CA ASN A 2 -41.78 12.11 -21.16
C ASN A 2 -41.46 10.61 -21.18
N LEU A 3 -40.36 10.23 -21.82
CA LEU A 3 -39.92 8.84 -21.92
C LEU A 3 -38.81 8.58 -20.90
N GLN A 4 -39.01 7.61 -20.00
CA GLN A 4 -37.96 7.13 -19.13
C GLN A 4 -37.05 6.15 -19.90
N PRO A 5 -35.71 6.25 -19.77
CA PRO A 5 -34.80 5.27 -20.35
C PRO A 5 -35.13 3.85 -19.89
N SER A 6 -35.01 2.88 -20.80
CA SER A 6 -35.23 1.46 -20.51
C SER A 6 -34.09 0.83 -19.69
N GLU A 7 -32.91 1.45 -19.72
CA GLU A 7 -31.68 0.95 -19.11
C GLU A 7 -30.88 2.10 -18.50
N ALA A 8 -30.09 1.79 -17.47
CA ALA A 8 -29.13 2.70 -16.86
C ALA A 8 -27.90 1.91 -16.39
N GLU A 9 -26.74 2.53 -16.50
CA GLU A 9 -25.48 1.98 -16.02
C GLU A 9 -24.83 2.94 -15.01
N ALA A 10 -24.14 2.37 -14.02
CA ALA A 10 -23.36 3.14 -13.04
C ALA A 10 -22.01 2.46 -12.82
N GLY A 11 -20.95 3.26 -12.76
CA GLY A 11 -19.61 2.82 -12.40
C GLY A 11 -19.34 3.07 -10.92
N PHE A 12 -18.71 2.11 -10.26
CA PHE A 12 -18.28 2.24 -8.86
C PHE A 12 -16.79 1.93 -8.75
N ASP A 13 -16.09 2.75 -7.98
CA ASP A 13 -14.73 2.48 -7.51
C ASP A 13 -14.82 2.06 -6.05
N ILE A 14 -14.38 0.85 -5.73
CA ILE A 14 -14.46 0.30 -4.38
C ILE A 14 -13.08 -0.10 -3.90
N ARG A 15 -12.65 0.52 -2.79
CA ARG A 15 -11.38 0.26 -2.13
C ARG A 15 -11.62 -0.67 -0.94
N VAL A 16 -10.88 -1.77 -0.89
CA VAL A 16 -10.96 -2.76 0.20
C VAL A 16 -9.60 -2.94 0.86
N SER A 17 -9.60 -3.32 2.14
CA SER A 17 -8.38 -3.61 2.89
C SER A 17 -7.76 -4.92 2.39
N PRO A 18 -6.43 -5.10 2.46
CA PRO A 18 -5.80 -6.40 2.20
C PRO A 18 -6.31 -7.54 3.12
N GLY A 19 -6.94 -7.21 4.25
CA GLY A 19 -7.59 -8.18 5.16
C GLY A 19 -9.05 -8.51 4.83
N THR A 20 -9.64 -7.88 3.80
CA THR A 20 -11.02 -8.13 3.40
C THR A 20 -11.18 -9.55 2.84
N ASP A 21 -12.29 -10.22 3.17
CA ASP A 21 -12.72 -11.43 2.49
C ASP A 21 -13.32 -11.07 1.12
N ALA A 22 -12.52 -11.24 0.06
CA ALA A 22 -12.92 -10.91 -1.30
C ALA A 22 -14.11 -11.73 -1.78
N GLU A 23 -14.18 -13.02 -1.43
CA GLU A 23 -15.27 -13.90 -1.88
C GLU A 23 -16.60 -13.50 -1.25
N SER A 24 -16.59 -13.22 0.06
CA SER A 24 -17.78 -12.71 0.75
C SER A 24 -18.22 -11.36 0.22
N PHE A 25 -17.28 -10.48 -0.10
CA PHE A 25 -17.58 -9.17 -0.69
C PHE A 25 -18.20 -9.29 -2.09
N GLU A 26 -17.63 -10.14 -2.95
CA GLU A 26 -18.17 -10.40 -4.30
C GLU A 26 -19.55 -11.04 -4.25
N ARG A 27 -19.76 -11.97 -3.31
CA ARG A 27 -21.08 -12.57 -3.08
C ARG A 27 -22.11 -11.51 -2.69
N ARG A 28 -21.76 -10.56 -1.81
CA ARG A 28 -22.63 -9.44 -1.47
C ARG A 28 -23.00 -8.59 -2.68
N ILE A 29 -22.04 -8.32 -3.58
CA ILE A 29 -22.34 -7.59 -4.83
C ILE A 29 -23.37 -8.38 -5.66
N ALA A 30 -23.15 -9.68 -5.83
CA ALA A 30 -23.99 -10.53 -6.68
C ALA A 30 -25.39 -10.79 -6.09
N GLU A 31 -25.51 -10.96 -4.78
CA GLU A 31 -26.76 -11.39 -4.13
C GLU A 31 -27.58 -10.21 -3.59
N GLU A 32 -26.93 -9.14 -3.14
CA GLU A 32 -27.61 -8.03 -2.48
C GLU A 32 -27.66 -6.77 -3.36
N TRP A 33 -26.56 -6.39 -4.03
CA TRP A 33 -26.45 -5.08 -4.68
C TRP A 33 -26.87 -5.09 -6.15
N ALA A 34 -26.50 -6.13 -6.90
CA ALA A 34 -26.84 -6.31 -8.31
C ALA A 34 -27.42 -7.71 -8.57
N PRO A 35 -28.52 -8.10 -7.89
CA PRO A 35 -29.08 -9.42 -8.02
C PRO A 35 -29.75 -9.65 -9.38
N ALA A 36 -29.45 -10.80 -9.98
CA ALA A 36 -30.08 -11.24 -11.22
C ALA A 36 -31.61 -11.35 -11.11
N SER A 37 -32.15 -11.61 -9.91
CA SER A 37 -33.61 -11.64 -9.64
C SER A 37 -34.32 -10.30 -9.87
N ARG A 38 -33.57 -9.19 -9.97
CA ARG A 38 -34.07 -7.85 -10.29
C ARG A 38 -33.68 -7.39 -11.69
N ASN A 39 -33.27 -8.31 -12.57
CA ASN A 39 -32.72 -8.01 -13.90
C ASN A 39 -31.51 -7.05 -13.86
N MET A 40 -30.69 -7.15 -12.80
CA MET A 40 -29.45 -6.39 -12.67
C MET A 40 -28.25 -7.26 -13.02
N THR A 41 -27.20 -6.63 -13.54
CA THR A 41 -25.92 -7.28 -13.85
C THR A 41 -24.77 -6.40 -13.38
N PHE A 42 -23.62 -7.01 -13.07
CA PHE A 42 -22.40 -6.28 -12.78
C PHE A 42 -21.20 -6.92 -13.48
N GLN A 43 -20.16 -6.13 -13.70
CA GLN A 43 -18.89 -6.59 -14.25
C GLN A 43 -17.74 -5.84 -13.55
N PHE A 44 -16.64 -6.53 -13.32
CA PHE A 44 -15.41 -5.87 -12.88
C PHE A 44 -14.65 -5.37 -14.10
N LYS A 45 -14.58 -4.06 -14.31
CA LYS A 45 -13.66 -3.47 -15.30
C LYS A 45 -12.21 -3.59 -14.86
N GLN A 46 -11.97 -3.47 -13.56
CA GLN A 46 -10.69 -3.67 -12.92
C GLN A 46 -10.90 -4.43 -11.62
N LYS A 47 -10.17 -5.54 -11.45
CA LYS A 47 -10.17 -6.36 -10.24
C LYS A 47 -8.73 -6.59 -9.85
N GLU A 48 -8.35 -6.06 -8.69
CA GLU A 48 -7.01 -6.23 -8.16
C GLU A 48 -7.00 -7.39 -7.15
N PRO A 49 -5.95 -8.23 -7.15
CA PRO A 49 -5.79 -9.23 -6.11
C PRO A 49 -5.56 -8.54 -4.76
N ILE A 50 -5.98 -9.19 -3.68
CA ILE A 50 -5.68 -8.79 -2.28
C ILE A 50 -4.55 -9.63 -1.67
N ARG A 51 -4.10 -10.67 -2.38
CA ARG A 51 -3.02 -11.58 -1.99
C ARG A 51 -1.95 -11.64 -3.07
N ASN A 52 -0.70 -11.87 -2.66
CA ASN A 52 0.42 -12.04 -3.57
C ASN A 52 0.43 -13.45 -4.19
N LYS A 53 1.42 -13.73 -5.05
CA LYS A 53 1.58 -15.04 -5.70
C LYS A 53 1.81 -16.21 -4.74
N LEU A 54 2.17 -15.93 -3.48
CA LEU A 54 2.38 -16.91 -2.41
C LEU A 54 1.14 -17.07 -1.51
N GLY A 55 0.02 -16.40 -1.83
CA GLY A 55 -1.20 -16.43 -1.04
C GLY A 55 -1.18 -15.56 0.22
N LEU A 56 -0.10 -14.81 0.47
CA LEU A 56 -0.01 -13.88 1.61
C LEU A 56 -0.72 -12.56 1.29
N PRO A 57 -1.27 -11.83 2.28
CA PRO A 57 -1.86 -10.52 2.06
C PRO A 57 -0.90 -9.57 1.33
N LEU A 58 -1.41 -8.74 0.41
CA LEU A 58 -0.64 -7.71 -0.30
C LEU A 58 -0.31 -6.53 0.61
N MET A 59 0.45 -6.79 1.67
CA MET A 59 0.83 -5.85 2.70
C MET A 59 2.27 -6.14 3.12
N THR A 60 3.00 -5.10 3.46
CA THR A 60 4.33 -5.24 4.07
C THR A 60 4.21 -5.03 5.57
N ILE A 61 4.77 -5.95 6.35
CA ILE A 61 4.77 -5.87 7.81
C ILE A 61 5.66 -4.69 8.22
N ALA A 62 5.10 -3.76 9.00
CA ALA A 62 5.75 -2.53 9.45
C ALA A 62 5.96 -2.57 10.97
N ASN A 63 6.75 -3.55 11.43
CA ASN A 63 7.12 -3.73 12.83
C ASN A 63 8.53 -4.36 12.93
N PRO A 64 9.10 -4.49 14.14
CA PRO A 64 10.47 -5.00 14.30
C PRO A 64 10.73 -6.44 13.83
N SER A 65 9.70 -7.23 13.48
CA SER A 65 9.93 -8.55 12.89
C SER A 65 10.31 -8.47 11.40
N ASN A 66 10.25 -7.29 10.79
CA ASN A 66 10.73 -7.03 9.44
C ASN A 66 12.01 -6.18 9.48
N PRO A 67 13.20 -6.72 9.12
CA PRO A 67 14.45 -5.97 9.20
C PRO A 67 14.44 -4.70 8.34
N TRP A 68 13.72 -4.71 7.21
CA TRP A 68 13.57 -3.55 6.33
C TRP A 68 12.79 -2.41 7.01
N TRP A 69 11.84 -2.75 7.89
CA TRP A 69 11.13 -1.74 8.69
C TRP A 69 12.08 -1.08 9.68
N THR A 70 12.87 -1.87 10.42
CA THR A 70 13.85 -1.35 11.38
C THR A 70 14.89 -0.45 10.71
N LEU A 71 15.35 -0.82 9.50
CA LEU A 71 16.26 0.04 8.72
C LEU A 71 15.62 1.37 8.32
N LEU A 72 14.36 1.34 7.84
CA LEU A 72 13.62 2.54 7.46
C LEU A 72 13.43 3.48 8.67
N GLU A 73 12.94 2.94 9.78
CA GLU A 73 12.72 3.69 11.02
C GLU A 73 14.02 4.30 11.55
N GLY A 74 15.09 3.51 11.61
CA GLY A 74 16.41 3.97 12.06
C GLY A 74 17.00 5.06 11.17
N ALA A 75 16.86 4.96 9.85
CA ALA A 75 17.33 5.98 8.91
C ALA A 75 16.61 7.31 9.10
N ILE A 76 15.28 7.26 9.24
CA ILE A 76 14.45 8.47 9.45
C ILE A 76 14.79 9.14 10.77
N LEU A 77 14.95 8.38 11.85
CA LEU A 77 15.32 8.90 13.17
C LEU A 77 16.71 9.57 13.14
N ARG A 78 17.71 8.96 12.48
CA ARG A 78 19.06 9.55 12.35
C ARG A 78 19.06 10.83 11.53
N ALA A 79 18.16 10.96 10.55
CA ALA A 79 17.96 12.18 9.79
C ALA A 79 17.21 13.29 10.58
N GLY A 80 16.93 13.06 11.87
CA GLY A 80 16.18 14.01 12.72
C GLY A 80 14.67 14.02 12.45
N GLY A 81 14.17 13.06 11.66
CA GLY A 81 12.75 12.88 11.38
C GLY A 81 12.01 12.13 12.48
N LYS A 82 10.68 12.14 12.40
CA LYS A 82 9.79 11.34 13.25
C LYS A 82 8.81 10.59 12.36
N LEU A 83 8.74 9.27 12.54
CA LEU A 83 7.80 8.43 11.82
C LEU A 83 6.44 8.42 12.52
N GLN A 84 5.37 8.53 11.73
CA GLN A 84 4.01 8.29 12.23
C GLN A 84 3.72 6.80 12.31
N LYS A 85 2.60 6.45 12.95
CA LYS A 85 2.15 5.05 12.99
C LYS A 85 1.94 4.56 11.54
N PRO A 86 2.39 3.34 11.19
CA PRO A 86 2.09 2.76 9.89
C PRO A 86 0.57 2.62 9.68
N GLU A 87 0.12 2.95 8.49
CA GLU A 87 -1.30 2.91 8.11
C GLU A 87 -1.49 2.24 6.75
N ILE A 88 -2.71 1.74 6.52
CA ILE A 88 -3.11 1.27 5.20
C ILE A 88 -3.50 2.48 4.36
N PHE A 89 -2.70 2.76 3.34
CA PHE A 89 -3.01 3.82 2.39
C PHE A 89 -4.31 3.48 1.62
N PRO A 90 -5.34 4.34 1.64
CA PRO A 90 -6.65 4.02 1.05
C PRO A 90 -6.65 4.06 -0.48
N ALA A 91 -5.62 4.63 -1.10
CA ALA A 91 -5.41 4.64 -2.53
C ALA A 91 -4.40 3.54 -2.97
N ALA A 92 -4.08 3.50 -4.26
CA ALA A 92 -3.16 2.51 -4.83
C ALA A 92 -1.82 3.16 -5.20
N THR A 93 -0.73 2.38 -5.08
CA THR A 93 0.61 2.74 -5.57
C THR A 93 1.26 1.54 -6.25
N ASP A 94 2.34 1.78 -7.00
CA ASP A 94 3.09 0.72 -7.70
C ASP A 94 3.71 -0.33 -6.75
N ALA A 95 3.83 0.00 -5.45
CA ALA A 95 4.26 -0.94 -4.43
C ALA A 95 3.39 -2.20 -4.38
N ARG A 96 2.15 -2.18 -4.88
CA ARG A 96 1.30 -3.38 -4.99
C ARG A 96 1.88 -4.43 -5.94
N PHE A 97 2.53 -4.01 -7.03
CA PHE A 97 3.13 -4.93 -8.01
C PHE A 97 4.40 -5.57 -7.46
N VAL A 98 5.19 -4.78 -6.73
CA VAL A 98 6.38 -5.26 -6.01
C VAL A 98 5.99 -6.28 -4.93
N ARG A 99 4.99 -5.94 -4.10
CA ARG A 99 4.41 -6.87 -3.10
C ARG A 99 3.81 -8.12 -3.74
N GLY A 100 3.26 -8.02 -4.95
CA GLY A 100 2.76 -9.15 -5.74
C GLY A 100 3.81 -10.22 -6.02
N HIS A 101 5.08 -9.83 -6.06
CA HIS A 101 6.23 -10.73 -6.24
C HIS A 101 6.86 -11.18 -4.91
N GLY A 102 6.23 -10.90 -3.77
CA GLY A 102 6.74 -11.26 -2.45
C GLY A 102 7.83 -10.33 -1.91
N ILE A 103 8.12 -9.22 -2.60
CA ILE A 103 9.13 -8.26 -2.19
C ILE A 103 8.47 -7.23 -1.23
N PRO A 104 8.98 -7.04 0.00
CA PRO A 104 8.55 -5.98 0.91
C PRO A 104 8.67 -4.60 0.26
N ALA A 105 7.62 -3.78 0.34
CA ALA A 105 7.64 -2.41 -0.16
C ALA A 105 6.80 -1.49 0.73
N PHE A 106 7.42 -0.41 1.20
CA PHE A 106 6.77 0.60 2.04
C PHE A 106 6.40 1.82 1.21
N GLY A 107 5.19 2.34 1.42
CA GLY A 107 4.87 3.71 1.02
C GLY A 107 5.38 4.66 2.09
N PHE A 108 6.16 5.66 1.69
CA PHE A 108 6.69 6.67 2.60
C PHE A 108 6.67 8.03 1.91
N SER A 109 6.35 9.08 2.67
CA SER A 109 6.41 10.46 2.23
C SER A 109 7.08 11.29 3.32
N PRO A 110 8.15 12.05 3.01
CA PRO A 110 8.80 12.93 3.97
C PRO A 110 8.17 14.33 4.03
N MET A 111 6.98 14.52 3.44
CA MET A 111 6.25 15.80 3.41
C MET A 111 5.64 16.12 4.78
N ALA A 112 6.48 16.26 5.81
CA ALA A 112 6.06 16.63 7.14
C ALA A 112 5.36 18.00 7.13
N ASN A 113 4.44 18.20 8.07
CA ASN A 113 3.72 19.47 8.25
C ASN A 113 2.98 19.97 7.00
N THR A 114 2.68 19.08 6.04
CA THR A 114 1.98 19.39 4.81
C THR A 114 0.56 18.79 4.88
N PRO A 115 -0.51 19.56 4.57
CA PRO A 115 -1.86 19.01 4.54
C PRO A 115 -1.99 17.93 3.44
N ILE A 116 -2.89 16.98 3.64
CA ILE A 116 -3.20 15.95 2.64
C ILE A 116 -4.06 16.59 1.55
N LEU A 117 -3.42 17.01 0.46
CA LEU A 117 -4.06 17.68 -0.70
C LEU A 117 -3.85 16.92 -2.01
N LEU A 118 -3.50 15.63 -1.94
CA LEU A 118 -3.29 14.81 -3.13
C LEU A 118 -4.52 14.88 -4.06
N HIS A 119 -4.31 15.28 -5.31
CA HIS A 119 -5.34 15.49 -6.33
C HIS A 119 -6.33 16.64 -6.07
N ASP A 120 -6.05 17.52 -5.11
CA ASP A 120 -6.86 18.73 -4.93
C ASP A 120 -6.37 19.87 -5.84
N HIS A 121 -7.26 20.81 -6.16
CA HIS A 121 -6.99 21.93 -7.09
C HIS A 121 -5.91 22.90 -6.59
N ASN A 122 -5.57 22.85 -5.31
CA ASN A 122 -4.60 23.70 -4.63
C ASN A 122 -3.48 22.90 -3.96
N GLU A 123 -3.18 21.69 -4.48
CA GLU A 123 -2.05 20.87 -4.03
C GLU A 123 -0.75 21.69 -4.02
N PHE A 124 -0.05 21.71 -2.88
CA PHE A 124 1.21 22.42 -2.71
C PHE A 124 2.15 21.67 -1.76
N LEU A 125 3.44 21.99 -1.86
CA LEU A 125 4.47 21.54 -0.93
C LEU A 125 5.37 22.72 -0.57
N ASN A 126 5.67 22.87 0.71
CA ASN A 126 6.60 23.89 1.17
C ASN A 126 8.04 23.53 0.75
N GLU A 127 8.78 24.49 0.19
CA GLU A 127 10.15 24.29 -0.28
C GLU A 127 11.08 23.75 0.82
N ALA A 128 10.99 24.27 2.05
CA ALA A 128 11.84 23.80 3.14
C ALA A 128 11.52 22.36 3.54
N GLU A 129 10.25 21.94 3.50
CA GLU A 129 9.86 20.55 3.75
C GLU A 129 10.29 19.63 2.60
N TYR A 130 10.23 20.10 1.35
CA TYR A 130 10.78 19.38 0.20
C TYR A 130 12.29 19.12 0.36
N LEU A 131 13.07 20.16 0.69
CA LEU A 131 14.52 20.05 0.88
C LEU A 131 14.88 19.17 2.09
N LYS A 132 14.13 19.25 3.20
CA LYS A 132 14.29 18.29 4.32
C LYS A 132 14.01 16.87 3.87
N GLY A 133 12.98 16.66 3.05
CA GLY A 133 12.63 15.35 2.54
C GLY A 133 13.72 14.71 1.68
N ILE A 134 14.47 15.51 0.91
CA ILE A 134 15.66 15.03 0.21
C ILE A 134 16.68 14.44 1.21
N LYS A 135 16.96 15.13 2.32
CA LYS A 135 17.89 14.63 3.34
C LYS A 135 17.42 13.35 4.03
N VAL A 136 16.12 13.20 4.23
CA VAL A 136 15.55 11.95 4.74
C VAL A 136 15.73 10.81 3.73
N TYR A 137 15.45 11.04 2.44
CA TYR A 137 15.66 10.02 1.41
C TYR A 137 17.13 9.64 1.22
N GLU A 138 18.06 10.61 1.26
CA GLU A 138 19.51 10.33 1.24
C GLU A 138 19.88 9.34 2.35
N ALA A 139 19.44 9.58 3.59
CA ALA A 139 19.71 8.70 4.73
C ALA A 139 19.06 7.32 4.59
N ILE A 140 17.84 7.23 4.04
CA ILE A 140 17.16 5.96 3.78
C ILE A 140 17.94 5.15 2.73
N ILE A 141 18.28 5.78 1.60
CA ILE A 141 19.01 5.12 0.52
C ILE A 141 20.38 4.64 1.00
N GLU A 142 21.11 5.48 1.73
CA GLU A 142 22.40 5.11 2.33
C GLU A 142 22.27 3.91 3.28
N SER A 143 21.25 3.92 4.15
CA SER A 143 21.03 2.84 5.12
C SER A 143 20.63 1.53 4.44
N TYR A 144 19.89 1.57 3.33
CA TYR A 144 19.51 0.38 2.58
C TYR A 144 20.66 -0.15 1.72
N ALA A 145 21.41 0.73 1.06
CA ALA A 145 22.53 0.35 0.20
C ALA A 145 23.73 -0.18 1.00
N SER A 146 23.90 0.25 2.26
CA SER A 146 24.97 -0.21 3.14
C SER A 146 24.58 -1.39 4.02
N TYR A 147 23.35 -1.91 3.90
CA TYR A 147 22.90 -3.03 4.69
C TYR A 147 23.63 -4.30 4.26
N MET A 148 24.38 -4.89 5.19
CA MET A 148 24.92 -6.24 5.06
C MET A 148 24.08 -7.16 5.92
N GLU A 149 23.50 -8.19 5.32
CA GLU A 149 22.83 -9.26 6.06
C GLU A 149 23.87 -9.89 6.99
N ALA A 150 23.52 -10.03 8.28
CA ALA A 150 24.39 -10.73 9.20
C ALA A 150 24.56 -12.15 8.66
N VAL A 151 25.79 -12.51 8.28
CA VAL A 151 26.10 -13.88 7.89
C VAL A 151 25.88 -14.72 9.13
N GLU A 152 24.77 -15.45 9.20
CA GLU A 152 24.63 -16.54 10.16
C GLU A 152 25.79 -17.51 9.88
N ASP A 153 26.65 -17.66 10.88
CA ASP A 153 27.85 -18.48 10.83
C ASP A 153 27.46 -19.95 10.68
N ARG A 154 27.24 -20.37 9.43
CA ARG A 154 26.87 -21.74 9.05
C ARG A 154 27.95 -22.77 9.34
N ASP A 155 29.12 -22.35 9.82
CA ASP A 155 30.21 -23.24 10.24
C ASP A 155 30.02 -23.80 11.66
N SER A 156 29.15 -23.21 12.48
CA SER A 156 28.89 -23.68 13.86
C SER A 156 28.02 -24.95 13.98
N LEU A 157 27.50 -25.47 12.86
CA LEU A 157 26.73 -26.72 12.81
C LEU A 157 27.54 -27.93 12.28
N SER A 158 28.84 -27.76 12.01
CA SER A 158 29.71 -28.85 11.54
C SER A 158 30.56 -29.51 12.65
N GLU A 159 30.43 -29.07 13.91
CA GLU A 159 31.15 -29.63 15.07
C GLU A 159 30.25 -30.26 16.15
N LEU A 160 29.08 -30.81 15.78
CA LEU A 160 28.26 -31.66 16.65
C LEU A 160 27.91 -33.01 16.01
#